data_AF-A0A3M0LV10-F1
#
_entry.id   AF-A0A3M0LV10-F1
#
_cell.length_a   1.000
_cell.length_b   1.000
_cell.length_c   1.000
_cell.angle_alpha   90.00
_cell.angle_beta   90.00
_cell.angle_gamma   90.00
#
_symmetry.space_group_name_H-M   'P 1'
#
loop_
_entity.id
_entity.type
_entity.pdbx_description
1 polymer ?
#
loop_
_entity_poly.entity_id
_entity_poly.type
_entity_poly.pdbx_seq_one_letter_code
_entity_poly.pdbx_strand_id
1 'polypeptide(L)'
;MDQRGPTWINMGQHGPTWINVSQRGSTRANMDQHGPTWINVDQRRSTWINVSQRGPTWINVGQRGSTWINMSQHGSRGPTWINVGQRGSTWINVDQHGSTWINMSQHGSTWANVGHVDQRGSTWINTDQRGPTRINMGQHRSIQVNVGQRGSTWANVDQRGPTWINVDQRGST
;
A
#
# COMPACT_ATOMS: atom_id res chain seq x y z
N MET A 1 -1.72 -25.36 -3.22
CA MET A 1 -2.97 -25.85 -3.82
C MET A 1 -3.60 -24.71 -4.61
N ASP A 2 -3.71 -24.84 -5.94
CA ASP A 2 -4.34 -23.83 -6.80
C ASP A 2 -5.86 -23.84 -6.59
N GLN A 3 -6.34 -23.11 -5.59
CA GLN A 3 -7.77 -22.91 -5.40
C GLN A 3 -8.31 -22.01 -6.53
N ARG A 4 -9.33 -22.50 -7.24
CA ARG A 4 -9.97 -21.82 -8.38
C ARG A 4 -11.20 -21.00 -7.99
N GLY A 5 -11.60 -21.02 -6.72
CA GLY A 5 -12.75 -20.26 -6.18
C GLY A 5 -12.32 -19.02 -5.39
N PRO A 6 -13.28 -18.18 -4.98
CA PRO A 6 -13.00 -17.10 -4.05
C PRO A 6 -12.56 -17.66 -2.70
N THR A 7 -11.54 -17.06 -2.08
CA THR A 7 -11.05 -17.49 -0.76
C THR A 7 -11.12 -16.35 0.25
N TRP A 8 -11.47 -16.73 1.47
CA TRP A 8 -11.61 -15.85 2.61
C TRP A 8 -10.62 -16.33 3.67
N ILE A 9 -9.73 -15.44 4.11
CA ILE A 9 -8.74 -15.71 5.14
C ILE A 9 -9.01 -14.73 6.28
N ASN A 10 -9.17 -15.25 7.49
CA ASN A 10 -9.21 -14.44 8.70
C ASN A 10 -8.17 -14.99 9.68
N MET A 11 -7.30 -14.13 10.20
CA MET A 11 -6.20 -14.57 11.06
C MET A 11 -5.95 -13.58 12.19
N GLY A 12 -5.94 -14.09 13.43
CA GLY A 12 -5.50 -13.39 14.62
C GLY A 12 -4.29 -14.08 15.23
N GLN A 13 -3.15 -13.42 15.39
CA GLN A 13 -1.99 -14.00 16.09
C GLN A 13 -1.22 -12.99 16.94
N HIS A 14 -0.52 -13.52 17.94
CA HIS A 14 0.48 -12.81 18.73
C HIS A 14 1.87 -13.35 18.37
N GLY A 15 2.81 -12.45 18.12
CA GLY A 15 4.18 -12.77 17.72
C GLY A 15 4.47 -12.45 16.25
N PRO A 16 5.68 -12.80 15.78
CA PRO A 16 6.06 -12.61 14.39
C PRO A 16 5.27 -13.52 13.45
N THR A 17 4.70 -12.95 12.39
CA THR A 17 3.81 -13.69 11.49
C THR A 17 4.24 -13.55 10.03
N TRP A 18 4.27 -14.68 9.31
CA TRP A 18 4.58 -14.76 7.89
C TRP A 18 3.39 -15.37 7.14
N ILE A 19 2.85 -14.61 6.17
CA ILE A 19 1.68 -15.02 5.40
C ILE A 19 2.04 -14.97 3.92
N ASN A 20 1.85 -16.10 3.25
CA ASN A 20 2.00 -16.19 1.81
C ASN A 20 0.69 -16.70 1.19
N VAL A 21 0.09 -15.89 0.31
CA VAL A 21 -1.15 -16.25 -0.39
C VAL A 21 -0.88 -16.24 -1.88
N SER A 22 -1.01 -17.40 -2.52
CA SER A 22 -0.94 -17.51 -3.98
C SER A 22 -2.18 -18.22 -4.50
N GLN A 23 -3.00 -17.50 -5.28
CA GLN A 23 -4.22 -18.07 -5.85
C GLN A 23 -4.57 -17.47 -7.22
N ARG A 24 -5.45 -18.18 -7.93
CA ARG A 24 -6.02 -17.71 -9.21
C ARG A 24 -7.38 -17.03 -9.05
N GLY A 25 -8.07 -17.30 -7.94
CA GLY A 25 -9.38 -16.76 -7.61
C GLY A 25 -9.32 -15.33 -7.07
N SER A 26 -10.47 -14.79 -6.66
CA SER A 26 -10.49 -13.56 -5.88
C SER A 26 -10.19 -13.87 -4.42
N THR A 27 -9.46 -13.01 -3.73
CA THR A 27 -9.10 -13.24 -2.32
C THR A 27 -9.52 -12.08 -1.46
N ARG A 28 -10.09 -12.40 -0.29
CA ARG A 28 -10.24 -11.46 0.81
C ARG A 28 -9.46 -11.96 2.02
N ALA A 29 -8.55 -11.14 2.52
CA ALA A 29 -7.78 -11.42 3.71
C ALA A 29 -8.00 -10.34 4.77
N ASN A 30 -8.45 -10.74 5.95
CA ASN A 30 -8.53 -9.90 7.13
C ASN A 30 -7.51 -10.43 8.16
N MET A 31 -6.69 -9.55 8.71
CA MET A 31 -5.64 -9.93 9.64
C MET A 31 -5.63 -8.98 10.82
N ASP A 32 -5.53 -9.53 12.02
CA ASP A 32 -5.28 -8.78 13.25
C ASP A 32 -4.04 -9.34 13.94
N GLN A 33 -2.96 -8.57 13.98
CA GLN A 33 -1.64 -9.10 14.32
C GLN A 33 -0.92 -8.26 15.38
N HIS A 34 -0.41 -8.91 16.41
CA HIS A 34 0.39 -8.29 17.45
C HIS A 34 1.84 -8.75 17.34
N GLY A 35 2.61 -8.04 16.51
CA GLY A 35 4.01 -8.31 16.26
C GLY A 35 4.43 -7.90 14.85
N PRO A 36 5.72 -8.08 14.50
CA PRO A 36 6.20 -7.89 13.14
C PRO A 36 5.47 -8.81 12.17
N THR A 37 4.97 -8.25 11.06
CA THR A 37 4.15 -9.01 10.11
C THR A 37 4.69 -8.89 8.69
N TRP A 38 4.83 -10.01 8.00
CA TRP A 38 5.20 -10.08 6.59
C TRP A 38 4.10 -10.76 5.78
N ILE A 39 3.59 -10.06 4.78
CA ILE A 39 2.50 -10.51 3.92
C ILE A 39 3.00 -10.49 2.48
N ASN A 40 2.97 -11.64 1.82
CA ASN A 40 3.22 -11.77 0.40
C ASN A 40 1.98 -12.32 -0.28
N VAL A 41 1.49 -11.60 -1.30
CA VAL A 41 0.29 -11.99 -2.05
C VAL A 41 0.59 -12.00 -3.54
N ASP A 42 0.34 -13.12 -4.19
CA ASP A 42 0.38 -13.26 -5.65
C ASP A 42 -0.96 -13.75 -6.20
N GLN A 43 -1.64 -12.91 -6.98
CA GLN A 43 -3.04 -13.13 -7.37
C GLN A 43 -3.33 -12.79 -8.83
N ARG A 44 -4.30 -13.48 -9.43
CA ARG A 44 -4.73 -13.25 -10.84
C ARG A 44 -6.06 -12.54 -11.01
N ARG A 45 -6.82 -12.33 -9.93
CA ARG A 45 -8.10 -11.62 -9.96
C ARG A 45 -8.08 -10.50 -8.94
N SER A 46 -9.22 -10.14 -8.36
CA SER A 46 -9.31 -9.08 -7.37
C SER A 46 -8.83 -9.55 -6.00
N THR A 47 -8.11 -8.68 -5.30
CA THR A 47 -7.61 -8.95 -3.95
C THR A 47 -8.02 -7.81 -3.04
N TRP A 48 -8.54 -8.17 -1.88
CA TRP A 48 -8.77 -7.25 -0.80
C TRP A 48 -8.01 -7.70 0.45
N ILE A 49 -7.12 -6.85 0.93
CA ILE A 49 -6.29 -7.06 2.11
C ILE A 49 -6.68 -6.00 3.14
N ASN A 50 -7.09 -6.43 4.31
CA ASN A 50 -7.32 -5.57 5.46
C ASN A 50 -6.43 -6.03 6.62
N VAL A 51 -5.54 -5.15 7.08
CA VAL A 51 -4.57 -5.46 8.14
C VAL A 51 -4.75 -4.47 9.26
N SER A 52 -5.16 -4.97 10.43
CA SER A 52 -5.03 -4.31 11.73
C SER A 52 -3.80 -4.88 12.40
N GLN A 53 -2.90 -4.04 12.89
CA GLN A 53 -1.70 -4.56 13.55
C GLN A 53 -1.03 -3.62 14.54
N ARG A 54 -0.22 -4.23 15.40
CA ARG A 54 0.69 -3.58 16.35
C ARG A 54 2.12 -4.05 16.13
N GLY A 55 2.87 -3.36 15.27
CA GLY A 55 4.27 -3.68 14.99
C GLY A 55 4.72 -3.16 13.63
N PRO A 56 5.95 -3.45 13.20
CA PRO A 56 6.37 -3.21 11.82
C PRO A 56 5.63 -4.12 10.82
N THR A 57 5.30 -3.61 9.64
CA THR A 57 4.70 -4.42 8.56
C THR A 57 5.49 -4.33 7.28
N TRP A 58 5.53 -5.45 6.57
CA TRP A 58 5.91 -5.51 5.17
C TRP A 58 4.81 -6.21 4.38
N ILE A 59 4.25 -5.51 3.39
CA ILE A 59 3.30 -6.06 2.44
C ILE A 59 3.91 -6.02 1.05
N ASN A 60 3.94 -7.17 0.39
CA ASN A 60 4.29 -7.29 -1.02
C ASN A 60 3.13 -7.89 -1.78
N VAL A 61 2.60 -7.18 -2.77
CA VAL A 61 1.50 -7.63 -3.62
C VAL A 61 1.92 -7.64 -5.07
N GLY A 62 1.95 -8.82 -5.67
CA GLY A 62 2.03 -9.02 -7.11
C GLY A 62 0.67 -9.43 -7.66
N GLN A 63 0.11 -8.70 -8.62
CA GLN A 63 -1.23 -9.05 -9.09
C GLN A 63 -1.55 -8.64 -10.51
N ARG A 64 -2.45 -9.41 -11.13
CA ARG A 64 -3.20 -9.02 -12.34
C ARG A 64 -4.67 -8.87 -11.97
N GLY A 65 -5.24 -7.67 -12.05
CA GLY A 65 -6.59 -7.37 -11.54
C GLY A 65 -6.58 -6.19 -10.56
N SER A 66 -7.69 -5.98 -9.86
CA SER A 66 -7.84 -4.85 -8.93
C SER A 66 -7.39 -5.19 -7.51
N THR A 67 -6.61 -4.32 -6.88
CA THR A 67 -6.18 -4.47 -5.48
C THR A 67 -6.73 -3.37 -4.61
N TRP A 68 -7.23 -3.78 -3.45
CA TRP A 68 -7.52 -2.92 -2.33
C TRP A 68 -6.66 -3.35 -1.12
N ILE A 69 -5.83 -2.45 -0.62
CA ILE A 69 -5.08 -2.60 0.63
C ILE A 69 -5.60 -1.54 1.59
N ASN A 70 -6.15 -1.99 2.70
CA ASN A 70 -6.46 -1.14 3.84
C ASN A 70 -5.58 -1.56 5.01
N MET A 71 -4.83 -0.63 5.57
CA MET A 71 -3.97 -0.86 6.71
C MET A 71 -4.30 0.13 7.81
N SER A 72 -4.48 -0.39 9.01
CA SER A 72 -4.53 0.37 10.23
C SER A 72 -3.48 -0.14 11.20
N GLN A 73 -2.55 0.73 11.59
CA GLN A 73 -1.56 0.42 12.61
C GLN A 73 -1.86 1.21 13.88
N HIS A 74 -2.09 0.51 14.98
CA HIS A 74 -2.37 1.12 16.28
C HIS A 74 -1.24 0.81 17.28
N GLY A 75 -0.75 1.82 18.01
CA GLY A 75 0.25 1.62 19.05
C GLY A 75 1.71 1.80 18.60
N SER A 76 2.61 0.89 18.98
CA SER A 76 4.07 1.05 18.85
C SER A 76 4.52 1.46 17.45
N ARG A 77 5.38 2.49 17.40
CA ARG A 77 5.96 3.10 16.20
C ARG A 77 6.85 2.11 15.45
N GLY A 78 6.27 1.39 14.51
CA GLY A 78 6.98 0.51 13.59
C GLY A 78 6.92 1.05 12.17
N PRO A 79 7.95 0.83 11.34
CA PRO A 79 7.88 1.19 9.93
C PRO A 79 6.89 0.31 9.18
N THR A 80 6.21 0.91 8.21
CA THR A 80 5.34 0.21 7.26
C THR A 80 5.93 0.28 5.87
N TRP A 81 6.03 -0.88 5.23
CA TRP A 81 6.49 -1.00 3.86
C TRP A 81 5.40 -1.68 3.03
N ILE A 82 4.99 -1.01 1.96
CA ILE A 82 4.03 -1.55 1.00
C ILE A 82 4.66 -1.50 -0.39
N ASN A 83 4.82 -2.66 -1.00
CA ASN A 83 5.27 -2.79 -2.38
C ASN A 83 4.17 -3.43 -3.21
N VAL A 84 3.74 -2.74 -4.28
CA VAL A 84 2.68 -3.23 -5.16
C VAL A 84 3.15 -3.21 -6.61
N GLY A 85 3.28 -4.40 -7.19
CA GLY A 85 3.52 -4.61 -8.61
C GLY A 85 2.25 -5.09 -9.30
N GLN A 86 1.68 -4.31 -10.22
CA GLN A 86 0.34 -4.61 -10.71
C GLN A 86 0.02 -4.28 -12.17
N ARG A 87 -0.93 -5.05 -12.72
CA ARG A 87 -1.69 -4.69 -13.93
C ARG A 87 -3.17 -4.60 -13.58
N GLY A 88 -3.71 -3.39 -13.51
CA GLY A 88 -5.06 -3.09 -13.05
C GLY A 88 -5.09 -1.90 -12.10
N SER A 89 -6.26 -1.63 -11.53
CA SER A 89 -6.43 -0.51 -10.61
C SER A 89 -6.02 -0.88 -9.19
N THR A 90 -5.37 0.04 -8.50
CA THR A 90 -4.92 -0.16 -7.11
C THR A 90 -5.41 0.96 -6.22
N TRP A 91 -5.93 0.57 -5.06
CA TRP A 91 -6.32 1.46 -3.98
C TRP A 91 -5.56 1.07 -2.73
N ILE A 92 -4.85 2.03 -2.16
CA ILE A 92 -4.10 1.87 -0.91
C ILE A 92 -4.60 2.93 0.06
N ASN A 93 -5.07 2.48 1.22
CA ASN A 93 -5.38 3.35 2.35
C ASN A 93 -4.52 2.89 3.54
N VAL A 94 -3.70 3.80 4.06
CA VAL A 94 -2.84 3.56 5.23
C VAL A 94 -3.15 4.62 6.26
N ASP A 95 -3.53 4.16 7.44
CA ASP A 95 -3.61 4.99 8.64
C ASP A 95 -2.70 4.40 9.73
N GLN A 96 -1.73 5.18 10.19
CA GLN A 96 -0.67 4.63 11.04
C GLN A 96 0.01 5.61 11.99
N HIS A 97 0.82 5.03 12.88
CA HIS A 97 1.80 5.74 13.72
C HIS A 97 3.22 5.42 13.25
N GLY A 98 4.02 6.44 12.91
CA GLY A 98 5.40 6.26 12.45
C GLY A 98 5.57 6.26 10.92
N SER A 99 6.75 5.90 10.41
CA SER A 99 7.12 6.10 9.02
C SER A 99 6.50 5.09 8.03
N THR A 100 6.15 5.55 6.82
CA THR A 100 5.59 4.70 5.75
C THR A 100 6.31 4.87 4.43
N TRP A 101 6.63 3.74 3.82
CA TRP A 101 7.19 3.65 2.48
C TRP A 101 6.22 2.88 1.59
N ILE A 102 5.82 3.50 0.49
CA ILE A 102 4.97 2.90 -0.52
C ILE A 102 5.70 2.94 -1.84
N ASN A 103 5.89 1.77 -2.45
CA ASN A 103 6.42 1.64 -3.79
C ASN A 103 5.39 0.99 -4.69
N MET A 104 5.10 1.62 -5.83
CA MET A 104 4.08 1.15 -6.76
C MET A 104 4.63 1.15 -8.18
N SER A 105 4.63 -0.02 -8.81
CA SER A 105 4.94 -0.17 -10.24
C SER A 105 3.71 -0.75 -10.94
N GLN A 106 3.01 0.07 -11.73
CA GLN A 106 1.64 -0.26 -12.17
C GLN A 106 1.32 0.12 -13.62
N HIS A 107 0.52 -0.74 -14.25
CA HIS A 107 -0.22 -0.40 -15.47
C HIS A 107 -1.72 -0.32 -15.13
N GLY A 108 -2.22 0.90 -14.91
CA GLY A 108 -3.59 1.15 -14.47
C GLY A 108 -3.70 2.41 -13.64
N SER A 109 -4.90 2.65 -13.09
CA SER A 109 -5.18 3.79 -12.23
C SER A 109 -4.78 3.51 -10.79
N THR A 110 -4.17 4.46 -10.12
CA THR A 110 -3.76 4.30 -8.72
C THR A 110 -4.30 5.41 -7.83
N TRP A 111 -4.83 5.00 -6.69
CA TRP A 111 -5.24 5.89 -5.62
C TRP A 111 -4.52 5.47 -4.34
N ALA A 112 -3.78 6.39 -3.75
CA ALA A 112 -3.12 6.21 -2.47
C ALA A 112 -3.56 7.31 -1.51
N ASN A 113 -4.02 6.91 -0.33
CA ASN A 113 -4.31 7.80 0.79
C ASN A 113 -3.46 7.37 1.98
N VAL A 114 -2.61 8.28 2.48
CA VAL A 114 -1.69 8.00 3.59
C VAL A 114 -1.88 9.05 4.68
N GLY A 115 -2.58 8.65 5.74
CA GLY A 115 -2.80 9.44 6.94
C GLY A 115 -1.89 8.98 8.09
N HIS A 116 -1.46 9.93 8.91
CA HIS A 116 -0.74 9.62 10.15
C HIS A 116 -1.54 10.10 11.35
N VAL A 117 -1.72 9.22 12.33
CA VAL A 117 -2.41 9.52 13.59
C VAL A 117 -1.48 10.26 14.56
N ASP A 118 -0.15 10.21 14.38
CA ASP A 118 0.82 10.95 15.20
C ASP A 118 1.77 11.86 14.39
N GLN A 119 2.27 12.92 15.03
CA GLN A 119 3.06 13.96 14.36
C GLN A 119 4.52 13.56 14.03
N ARG A 120 4.85 12.27 14.07
CA ARG A 120 6.25 11.82 14.13
C ARG A 120 6.70 10.95 12.96
N GLY A 121 5.80 10.48 12.13
CA GLY A 121 6.13 9.72 10.94
C GLY A 121 6.45 10.59 9.72
N SER A 122 7.23 10.02 8.82
CA SER A 122 7.51 10.58 7.50
C SER A 122 6.98 9.62 6.44
N THR A 123 6.69 10.13 5.26
CA THR A 123 6.13 9.32 4.17
C THR A 123 6.91 9.47 2.89
N TRP A 124 7.19 8.31 2.31
CA TRP A 124 7.87 8.17 1.04
C TRP A 124 6.97 7.38 0.11
N ILE A 125 6.60 8.00 -1.00
CA ILE A 125 5.80 7.35 -2.03
C ILE A 125 6.59 7.41 -3.33
N ASN A 126 6.91 6.24 -3.88
CA ASN A 126 7.47 6.11 -5.20
C ASN A 126 6.47 5.40 -6.11
N THR A 127 6.23 5.99 -7.27
CA THR A 127 5.28 5.47 -8.25
C THR A 127 5.91 5.51 -9.63
N ASP A 128 5.91 4.37 -10.32
CA ASP A 128 6.20 4.27 -11.75
C ASP A 128 4.99 3.69 -12.47
N GLN A 129 4.26 4.52 -13.22
CA GLN A 129 2.90 4.19 -13.64
C GLN A 129 2.56 4.56 -15.08
N ARG A 130 1.69 3.73 -15.69
CA ARG A 130 0.96 4.08 -16.92
C ARG A 130 -0.53 4.15 -16.61
N GLY A 131 -1.03 5.36 -16.39
CA GLY A 131 -2.40 5.63 -15.98
C GLY A 131 -2.51 6.86 -15.07
N PRO A 132 -3.73 7.23 -14.67
CA PRO A 132 -3.94 8.35 -13.75
C PRO A 132 -3.60 7.97 -12.31
N THR A 133 -2.92 8.87 -11.63
CA THR A 133 -2.44 8.71 -10.26
C THR A 133 -3.07 9.76 -9.36
N ARG A 134 -3.64 9.33 -8.22
CA ARG A 134 -4.08 10.23 -7.15
C ARG A 134 -3.40 9.87 -5.84
N ILE A 135 -2.78 10.84 -5.21
CA ILE A 135 -2.09 10.68 -3.92
C ILE A 135 -2.60 11.74 -2.96
N ASN A 136 -3.21 11.30 -1.87
CA ASN A 136 -3.59 12.17 -0.76
C ASN A 136 -2.72 11.84 0.45
N MET A 137 -2.17 12.87 1.08
CA MET A 137 -1.35 12.72 2.27
C MET A 137 -1.71 13.79 3.30
N GLY A 138 -1.82 13.39 4.57
CA GLY A 138 -2.04 14.29 5.70
C GLY A 138 -1.03 14.03 6.81
N GLN A 139 -0.02 14.89 7.00
CA GLN A 139 1.10 14.66 7.94
C GLN A 139 1.79 15.93 8.48
N HIS A 140 2.55 15.78 9.58
CA HIS A 140 3.22 16.89 10.25
C HIS A 140 4.75 16.98 10.06
N ARG A 141 5.41 16.02 9.40
CA ARG A 141 6.89 16.01 9.25
C ARG A 141 7.38 16.07 7.81
N SER A 142 7.77 14.95 7.20
CA SER A 142 8.42 14.96 5.89
C SER A 142 7.67 14.08 4.92
N ILE A 143 7.38 14.64 3.76
CA ILE A 143 6.77 13.92 2.66
C ILE A 143 7.73 13.99 1.46
N GLN A 144 7.98 12.81 0.88
CA GLN A 144 8.70 12.67 -0.38
C GLN A 144 7.85 11.85 -1.33
N VAL A 145 7.57 12.42 -2.50
CA VAL A 145 6.80 11.77 -3.56
C VAL A 145 7.62 11.81 -4.83
N ASN A 146 7.89 10.63 -5.39
CA ASN A 146 8.46 10.48 -6.71
C ASN A 146 7.43 9.81 -7.62
N VAL A 147 7.09 10.46 -8.72
CA VAL A 147 6.15 9.96 -9.71
C VAL A 147 6.83 9.95 -11.07
N GLY A 148 7.22 8.78 -11.56
CA GLY A 148 7.52 8.55 -12.97
C GLY A 148 6.26 8.06 -13.67
N GLN A 149 5.80 8.71 -14.73
CA GLN A 149 4.58 8.25 -15.36
C GLN A 149 4.38 8.58 -16.84
N ARG A 150 3.42 7.85 -17.42
CA ARG A 150 2.66 8.22 -18.62
C ARG A 150 1.17 8.35 -18.25
N GLY A 151 0.73 9.56 -17.87
CA GLY A 151 -0.64 9.82 -17.38
C GLY A 151 -0.78 11.15 -16.63
N SER A 152 -1.92 11.37 -15.95
CA SER A 152 -2.19 12.55 -15.13
C SER A 152 -1.94 12.27 -13.64
N THR A 153 -1.24 13.17 -12.94
CA THR A 153 -1.06 13.11 -11.47
C THR A 153 -1.92 14.15 -10.77
N TRP A 154 -2.53 13.74 -9.67
CA TRP A 154 -3.10 14.63 -8.68
C TRP A 154 -2.48 14.28 -7.33
N ALA A 155 -1.78 15.24 -6.72
CA ALA A 155 -1.23 15.09 -5.39
C ALA A 155 -1.82 16.17 -4.48
N ASN A 156 -2.52 15.76 -3.42
CA ASN A 156 -2.95 16.65 -2.37
C ASN A 156 -2.15 16.37 -1.10
N VAL A 157 -1.58 17.42 -0.53
CA VAL A 157 -0.74 17.31 0.66
C VAL A 157 -1.19 18.35 1.67
N ASP A 158 -1.79 17.89 2.77
CA ASP A 158 -2.12 18.72 3.92
C ASP A 158 -1.07 18.51 5.01
N GLN A 159 -0.32 19.56 5.38
CA GLN A 159 0.87 19.36 6.21
C GLN A 159 1.45 20.59 6.92
N ARG A 160 2.34 20.31 7.89
CA ARG A 160 3.13 21.29 8.65
C ARG A 160 4.67 21.19 8.51
N GLY A 161 5.20 20.33 7.63
CA GLY A 161 6.64 20.16 7.47
C GLY A 161 7.10 20.07 6.00
N PRO A 162 8.40 19.81 5.73
CA PRO A 162 8.96 19.89 4.38
C PRO A 162 8.39 18.82 3.43
N THR A 163 8.10 19.25 2.21
CA THR A 163 7.64 18.39 1.12
C THR A 163 8.51 18.47 -0.11
N TRP A 164 8.77 17.31 -0.67
CA TRP A 164 9.47 17.13 -1.94
C TRP A 164 8.59 16.32 -2.87
N ILE A 165 8.17 16.91 -3.99
CA ILE A 165 7.41 16.23 -5.03
C ILE A 165 8.20 16.32 -6.32
N ASN A 166 8.59 15.17 -6.86
CA ASN A 166 9.21 15.05 -8.16
C ASN A 166 8.26 14.29 -9.10
N VAL A 167 7.97 14.87 -10.26
CA VAL A 167 7.10 14.27 -11.27
C VAL A 167 7.84 14.26 -12.62
N ASP A 168 8.21 13.06 -13.08
CA ASP A 168 8.73 12.82 -14.43
C ASP A 168 7.59 12.34 -15.33
N GLN A 169 7.16 13.19 -16.28
CA GLN A 169 6.18 12.82 -17.29
C GLN A 169 6.88 12.46 -18.59
N ARG A 170 6.81 11.18 -18.97
CA ARG A 170 7.27 10.75 -20.29
C ARG A 170 6.15 10.93 -21.30
N GLY A 171 6.30 11.91 -22.20
CA GLY A 171 5.35 12.17 -23.28
C GLY A 171 5.04 10.90 -24.09
N SER A 172 3.79 10.74 -24.49
CA SER A 172 3.38 9.77 -25.50
C SER A 172 3.94 10.21 -26.86
N THR A 173 5.06 9.64 -27.27
CA THR A 173 5.40 9.47 -28.70
C THR A 173 4.50 8.43 -29.31
#